data_AF-A0A641RR22-F1
#
_entry.id   AF-A0A641RR22-F1
#
_cell.length_a   1.000
_cell.length_b   1.000
_cell.length_c   1.000
_cell.angle_alpha   90.00
_cell.angle_beta   90.00
_cell.angle_gamma   90.00
#
_symmetry.space_group_name_H-M   'P 1'
#
loop_
_entity.id
_entity.type
_entity.pdbx_description
1 polymer ?
#
loop_
_entity_poly.entity_id
_entity_poly.type
_entity_poly.pdbx_seq_one_letter_code
_entity_poly.pdbx_strand_id
1 'polypeptide(L)'
;MKKILLLSVCLFVCWALFAQQRIKVACVGNSITYGTGLADRATQSYPVQLQKLLGEHYEVENFGKPGATLLNQGHRPYTRQEEYRKALD
;
A
#
# COMPACT_ATOMS: atom_id res chain seq x y z
N MET A 1 -32.35 22.76 21.21
CA MET A 1 -32.35 22.57 19.74
C MET A 1 -31.09 23.15 19.08
N LYS A 2 -30.77 24.44 19.22
CA LYS A 2 -29.56 25.05 18.62
C LYS A 2 -28.22 24.37 18.98
N LYS A 3 -28.06 23.95 20.25
CA LYS A 3 -26.87 23.21 20.71
C LYS A 3 -26.71 21.83 20.06
N ILE A 4 -27.82 21.12 19.84
CA ILE A 4 -27.85 19.81 19.18
C ILE A 4 -27.50 19.98 17.70
N LEU A 5 -28.06 21.00 17.04
CA LEU A 5 -27.75 21.33 15.65
C LEU A 5 -26.25 21.66 15.47
N LEU A 6 -25.68 22.47 16.37
CA LEU A 6 -24.25 22.78 16.38
C LEU A 6 -23.39 21.52 16.56
N LEU A 7 -23.79 20.62 17.46
CA LEU A 7 -23.07 19.37 17.71
C LEU A 7 -23.10 18.43 16.50
N SER A 8 -24.25 18.31 15.83
CA SER A 8 -24.38 17.53 14.59
C SER A 8 -23.57 18.11 13.43
N VAL A 9 -23.51 19.44 13.31
CA VAL A 9 -22.68 20.10 12.30
C VAL A 9 -21.18 19.88 12.59
N CYS A 10 -20.75 20.01 13.85
CA CYS A 10 -19.36 19.72 14.24
C CYS A 10 -18.97 18.26 13.95
N LEU A 11 -19.84 17.29 14.27
CA LEU A 11 -19.57 15.88 13.97
C LEU A 11 -19.44 15.64 12.46
N PHE A 12 -20.29 16.26 11.64
CA PHE A 12 -20.23 16.11 10.19
C PHE A 12 -18.96 16.73 9.59
N VAL A 13 -18.55 17.90 10.07
CA VAL A 13 -17.28 18.54 9.65
C VAL A 13 -16.08 17.70 10.05
N CYS A 14 -16.03 17.20 11.29
CA CYS A 14 -14.97 16.29 11.72
C CYS A 14 -14.89 15.06 10.81
N TRP A 15 -16.03 14.45 10.49
CA TRP A 15 -16.05 13.26 9.63
C TRP A 15 -15.54 13.52 8.22
N ALA A 16 -15.90 14.67 7.63
CA ALA A 16 -15.40 15.08 6.33
C ALA A 16 -13.88 15.33 6.31
N LEU A 17 -13.30 15.83 7.41
CA LEU A 17 -11.85 16.03 7.54
C LEU A 17 -11.07 14.70 7.61
N PHE A 18 -11.68 13.64 8.15
CA PHE A 18 -11.07 12.30 8.22
C PHE A 18 -11.23 11.49 6.93
N ALA A 19 -12.02 11.93 5.97
CA ALA A 19 -12.30 11.21 4.73
C ALA A 19 -11.24 11.43 3.62
N GLN A 20 -10.04 11.92 3.97
CA GLN A 20 -9.00 12.17 2.97
C GLN A 20 -8.54 10.85 2.32
N GLN A 21 -8.72 10.77 1.01
CA GLN A 21 -8.29 9.62 0.22
C GLN A 21 -6.77 9.52 0.26
N ARG A 22 -6.25 8.38 0.74
CA ARG A 22 -4.81 8.10 0.79
C ARG A 22 -4.27 7.85 -0.62
N ILE A 23 -3.03 8.24 -0.85
CA ILE A 23 -2.30 7.92 -2.08
C ILE A 23 -1.81 6.48 -1.98
N LYS A 24 -2.34 5.60 -2.83
CA LYS A 24 -1.88 4.21 -2.92
C LYS A 24 -0.53 4.12 -3.63
N VAL A 25 0.39 3.33 -3.09
CA VAL A 25 1.73 3.06 -3.65
C VAL A 25 1.93 1.55 -3.73
N ALA A 26 1.96 1.03 -4.95
CA ALA A 26 2.25 -0.38 -5.20
C ALA A 26 3.76 -0.61 -5.37
N CYS A 27 4.41 -1.25 -4.39
CA CYS A 27 5.80 -1.70 -4.53
C CYS A 27 5.83 -3.00 -5.34
N VAL A 28 6.17 -2.91 -6.62
CA VAL A 28 6.24 -4.03 -7.56
C VAL A 28 7.68 -4.54 -7.71
N GLY A 29 7.89 -5.86 -7.70
CA GLY A 29 9.20 -6.42 -8.01
C GLY A 29 9.38 -7.89 -7.67
N ASN A 30 10.63 -8.31 -7.45
CA ASN A 30 10.99 -9.71 -7.22
C ASN A 30 11.22 -10.02 -5.72
N SER A 31 12.15 -10.92 -5.41
CA SER A 31 12.53 -11.33 -4.05
C SER A 31 13.00 -10.17 -3.18
N ILE A 32 13.62 -9.13 -3.76
CA ILE A 32 14.08 -7.96 -2.99
C ILE A 32 12.87 -7.18 -2.47
N THR A 33 11.88 -6.93 -3.32
CA THR A 33 10.62 -6.29 -2.90
C THR A 33 9.87 -7.16 -1.90
N TYR A 34 9.80 -8.47 -2.13
CA TYR A 34 9.17 -9.42 -1.20
C TYR A 34 9.85 -9.42 0.19
N GLY A 35 11.14 -9.10 0.27
CA GLY A 35 11.94 -9.18 1.50
C GLY A 35 12.49 -10.59 1.76
N THR A 36 12.83 -11.33 0.71
CA THR A 36 13.46 -12.66 0.85
C THR A 36 14.79 -12.54 1.59
N GLY A 37 14.99 -13.39 2.62
CA GLY A 37 16.20 -13.41 3.43
C GLY A 37 16.18 -12.46 4.63
N LEU A 38 15.14 -11.62 4.78
CA LEU A 38 14.91 -10.87 6.02
C LEU A 38 14.39 -11.80 7.11
N ALA A 39 14.79 -11.52 8.36
CA ALA A 39 14.30 -12.26 9.53
C ALA A 39 12.79 -12.06 9.73
N ASP A 40 12.31 -10.82 9.55
CA ASP A 40 10.91 -10.48 9.53
C ASP A 40 10.59 -9.44 8.43
N ARG A 41 10.15 -9.92 7.27
CA ARG A 41 9.76 -9.05 6.16
C ARG A 41 8.59 -8.11 6.49
N ALA A 42 7.72 -8.46 7.43
CA ALA A 42 6.55 -7.65 7.78
C ALA A 42 6.93 -6.37 8.51
N THR A 43 8.14 -6.31 9.09
CA THR A 43 8.66 -5.13 9.78
C THR A 43 9.89 -4.54 9.10
N GLN A 44 10.66 -5.34 8.36
CA GLN A 44 11.98 -4.98 7.84
C GLN A 44 12.03 -4.67 6.33
N SER A 45 11.08 -5.17 5.52
CA SER A 45 11.13 -4.99 4.06
C SER A 45 11.08 -3.51 3.67
N TYR A 46 11.70 -3.14 2.54
CA TYR A 46 11.75 -1.73 2.14
C TYR A 46 10.35 -1.13 1.93
N PRO A 47 9.31 -1.85 1.43
CA PRO A 47 7.96 -1.27 1.35
C PRO A 47 7.40 -0.89 2.72
N VAL A 48 7.72 -1.67 3.77
CA VAL A 48 7.32 -1.36 5.15
C VAL A 48 8.08 -0.13 5.68
N GLN A 49 9.38 0.01 5.38
CA GLN A 49 10.10 1.23 5.74
C GLN A 49 9.57 2.44 4.96
N LEU A 50 9.23 2.25 3.68
CA LEU A 50 8.66 3.29 2.85
C LEU A 50 7.32 3.81 3.40
N GLN A 51 6.45 2.91 3.89
CA GLN A 51 5.22 3.31 4.58
C GLN A 51 5.49 4.24 5.77
N LYS A 52 6.51 3.94 6.58
CA LYS A 52 6.88 4.77 7.74
C LYS A 52 7.41 6.14 7.31
N LEU A 53 8.19 6.18 6.23
CA LEU A 53 8.78 7.42 5.71
C LEU A 53 7.75 8.34 5.06
N LEU A 54 6.78 7.76 4.34
CA LEU A 54 5.73 8.52 3.65
C LEU A 54 4.59 8.96 4.58
N GLY A 55 4.33 8.22 5.65
CA GLY A 55 3.34 8.56 6.66
C GLY A 55 1.90 8.31 6.22
N GLU A 56 0.95 8.85 7.01
CA GLU A 56 -0.47 8.47 6.98
C GLU A 56 -1.25 8.88 5.72
N HIS A 57 -0.69 9.79 4.93
CA HIS A 57 -1.26 10.20 3.65
C HIS A 57 -1.09 9.15 2.54
N TYR A 58 -0.26 8.13 2.79
CA TYR A 58 0.05 7.07 1.83
C TYR A 58 -0.36 5.71 2.35
N GLU A 59 -0.72 4.84 1.42
CA GLU A 59 -0.96 3.41 1.64
C GLU A 59 0.00 2.64 0.74
N VAL A 60 1.08 2.12 1.33
CA VAL A 60 2.15 1.42 0.63
C VAL A 60 1.95 -0.08 0.80
N GLU A 61 1.79 -0.78 -0.32
CA GLU A 61 1.63 -2.24 -0.34
C GLU A 61 2.78 -2.94 -1.06
N ASN A 62 3.10 -4.14 -0.60
CA ASN A 62 4.19 -4.96 -1.10
C ASN A 62 3.67 -6.06 -2.05
N PHE A 63 3.99 -5.92 -3.33
CA PHE A 63 3.64 -6.88 -4.38
C PHE A 63 4.89 -7.62 -4.90
N GLY A 64 5.90 -7.82 -4.07
CA GLY A 64 7.09 -8.57 -4.49
C GLY A 64 6.78 -10.05 -4.76
N LYS A 65 7.29 -10.60 -5.87
CA LYS A 65 7.21 -12.03 -6.19
C LYS A 65 8.59 -12.65 -6.40
N PRO A 66 9.09 -13.47 -5.46
CA PRO A 66 10.40 -14.11 -5.60
C PRO A 66 10.55 -14.89 -6.92
N GLY A 67 11.68 -14.66 -7.59
CA GLY A 67 12.01 -15.28 -8.87
C GLY A 67 11.22 -14.77 -10.09
N ALA A 68 10.34 -13.76 -9.93
CA ALA A 68 9.71 -13.12 -11.07
C ALA A 68 10.71 -12.28 -11.87
N THR A 69 10.48 -12.22 -13.18
CA THR A 69 11.30 -11.54 -14.18
C THR A 69 10.50 -10.44 -14.88
N LEU A 70 11.19 -9.39 -15.31
CA LEU A 70 10.56 -8.22 -15.92
C LEU A 70 9.91 -8.53 -17.29
N LEU A 71 10.54 -9.39 -18.08
CA LEU A 71 10.15 -9.62 -19.48
C LEU A 71 8.85 -10.43 -19.58
N ASN A 72 7.92 -10.00 -20.43
CA ASN A 72 6.66 -10.70 -20.73
C ASN A 72 6.85 -12.06 -21.42
N GLN A 73 7.99 -12.24 -22.07
CA GLN A 73 8.42 -13.49 -22.72
C GLN A 73 9.65 -14.09 -22.04
N GLY A 74 9.91 -13.71 -20.78
CA GLY A 74 10.96 -14.30 -19.96
C GLY A 74 10.54 -15.62 -19.32
N HIS A 75 11.47 -16.23 -18.56
CA HIS A 75 11.24 -17.50 -17.86
C HIS A 75 10.06 -17.46 -16.89
N ARG A 76 9.88 -16.36 -16.15
CA ARG A 76 8.78 -16.19 -15.20
C ARG A 76 8.26 -14.75 -15.19
N PRO A 77 7.44 -14.35 -16.17
CA PRO A 77 7.00 -12.96 -16.31
C PRO A 77 6.22 -12.48 -15.08
N TYR A 78 6.58 -11.32 -14.53
CA TYR A 78 5.89 -10.72 -13.38
C TYR A 78 4.41 -10.45 -13.70
N THR A 79 4.10 -10.02 -14.93
CA THR A 79 2.73 -9.75 -15.42
C THR A 79 1.80 -10.96 -15.40
N ARG A 80 2.33 -12.17 -15.25
CA ARG A 80 1.54 -13.42 -15.11
C ARG A 80 1.40 -13.89 -13.67
N GLN A 81 1.95 -13.17 -12.70
CA GLN A 81 1.88 -13.53 -11.29
C GLN A 81 0.66 -12.89 -10.62
N GLU A 82 0.17 -13.49 -9.54
CA GLU A 82 -0.98 -12.97 -8.79
C GLU A 82 -0.72 -11.57 -8.23
N GLU A 83 0.52 -11.29 -7.82
CA GLU A 83 0.96 -10.01 -7.30
C GLU A 83 0.81 -8.87 -8.32
N TYR A 84 0.93 -9.14 -9.63
CA TYR A 84 0.65 -8.15 -10.67
C TYR A 84 -0.83 -7.78 -10.69
N ARG A 85 -1.73 -8.76 -10.60
CA ARG A 85 -3.18 -8.50 -10.59
C ARG A 85 -3.58 -7.69 -9.37
N LYS A 86 -3.09 -8.07 -8.19
CA LYS A 86 -3.37 -7.35 -6.94
C LYS A 86 -2.83 -5.92 -6.94
N ALA A 87 -1.69 -5.67 -7.59
CA ALA A 87 -1.12 -4.32 -7.70
C ALA A 87 -1.93 -3.36 -8.58
N LEU A 88 -2.90 -3.87 -9.37
CA LEU A 88 -3.78 -3.07 -10.22
C LEU A 88 -5.14 -2.75 -9.60
N ASP A 89 -5.47 -3.39 -8.46
CA ASP A 89 -6.72 -3.19 -7.71
C ASP A 89 -6.65 -1.95 -6.78
#